data_AF-A0A0R3SDC8-F1
#
_entry.id   AF-A0A0R3SDC8-F1
#
_cell.length_a   1.000
_cell.length_b   1.000
_cell.length_c   1.000
_cell.angle_alpha   90.00
_cell.angle_beta   90.00
_cell.angle_gamma   90.00
#
_symmetry.space_group_name_H-M   'P 1'
#
loop_
_entity.id
_entity.type
_entity.pdbx_description
1 polymer ?
#
loop_
_entity_poly.entity_id
_entity_poly.type
_entity_poly.pdbx_seq_one_letter_code
_entity_poly.pdbx_strand_id
1 'polypeptide(L)'
;MLTTFAVLIAIIFILDITAIVLGFVYRDKIPGLIRSFLNSELEKSKAGYSKTMDAIESLFLCCGVDGPSDYGTNYTQNCEAYDQGCDAKIQDTIVRYSIILFVIALGIAIFTLATIVSAACVVSGIKSYAAV
;
A
#
# COMPACT_ATOMS: atom_id res chain seq x y z
N MET A 1 -3.98 10.93 32.79
CA MET A 1 -2.97 10.09 32.11
C MET A 1 -3.59 8.90 31.41
N LEU A 2 -4.38 8.04 32.07
CA LEU A 2 -5.08 6.93 31.40
C LEU A 2 -6.20 7.38 30.44
N THR A 3 -6.96 8.43 30.80
CA THR A 3 -8.05 8.96 29.95
C THR A 3 -7.53 9.59 28.66
N THR A 4 -6.44 10.36 28.74
CA THR A 4 -5.77 10.94 27.57
C THR A 4 -5.20 9.86 26.65
N PHE A 5 -4.63 8.79 27.21
CA PHE A 5 -4.18 7.64 26.44
C PHE A 5 -5.35 6.94 25.72
N ALA A 6 -6.46 6.68 26.40
CA ALA A 6 -7.64 6.08 25.80
C ALA A 6 -8.21 6.92 24.64
N VAL A 7 -8.21 8.25 24.76
CA VAL A 7 -8.66 9.16 23.69
C VAL A 7 -7.73 9.08 22.48
N LEU A 8 -6.41 9.07 22.67
CA LEU A 8 -5.46 8.94 21.56
C LEU A 8 -5.60 7.61 20.82
N ILE A 9 -5.78 6.50 21.55
CA ILE A 9 -5.98 5.17 20.95
C ILE A 9 -7.31 5.11 20.19
N ALA A 10 -8.37 5.75 20.69
CA ALA A 10 -9.65 5.81 19.97
C ALA A 10 -9.52 6.58 18.63
N ILE A 11 -8.69 7.62 18.57
CA ILE A 11 -8.40 8.34 17.32
C ILE A 11 -7.66 7.43 16.33
N ILE A 12 -6.67 6.66 16.80
CA ILE A 12 -5.94 5.70 15.95
C ILE A 12 -6.89 4.64 15.38
N PHE A 13 -7.82 4.13 16.19
CA PHE A 13 -8.81 3.16 15.72
C PHE A 13 -9.69 3.72 14.58
N ILE A 14 -10.09 4.99 14.66
CA ILE A 14 -10.85 5.64 13.58
C ILE A 14 -10.00 5.76 12.30
N LEU A 15 -8.71 6.06 12.43
CA LEU A 15 -7.78 6.14 11.29
C LEU A 15 -7.60 4.77 10.62
N ASP A 16 -7.49 3.68 11.39
CA ASP A 16 -7.40 2.32 10.85
C ASP A 16 -8.64 1.96 10.03
N ILE A 17 -9.84 2.21 10.56
CA ILE A 17 -11.10 1.96 9.83
C ILE A 17 -11.17 2.80 8.56
N THR A 18 -10.76 4.07 8.64
CA THR A 18 -10.73 4.97 7.48
C THR A 18 -9.79 4.44 6.41
N ALA A 19 -8.58 4.02 6.77
CA ALA A 19 -7.60 3.45 5.84
C ALA A 19 -8.12 2.16 5.18
N ILE A 20 -8.77 1.28 5.94
CA ILE A 20 -9.38 0.05 5.41
C ILE A 20 -10.46 0.37 4.37
N VAL A 21 -11.36 1.31 4.68
CA VAL A 21 -12.43 1.71 3.76
C VAL A 21 -11.86 2.36 2.50
N LEU A 22 -10.89 3.27 2.64
CA LEU A 22 -10.24 3.88 1.47
C LEU A 22 -9.55 2.82 0.60
N GLY A 23 -8.80 1.90 1.21
CA GLY A 23 -8.15 0.80 0.48
C GLY A 23 -9.15 -0.03 -0.33
N PHE A 24 -10.33 -0.30 0.24
CA PHE A 24 -11.39 -1.03 -0.44
C PHE A 24 -12.03 -0.23 -1.59
N VAL A 25 -12.30 1.06 -1.39
CA VAL A 25 -12.95 1.92 -2.41
C VAL A 25 -12.03 2.19 -3.60
N TYR A 26 -10.73 2.37 -3.38
CA TYR A 26 -9.79 2.75 -4.44
C TYR A 26 -9.15 1.56 -5.18
N ARG A 27 -9.42 0.31 -4.75
CA ARG A 27 -8.83 -0.90 -5.34
C ARG A 27 -8.97 -0.98 -6.87
N ASP A 28 -10.12 -0.57 -7.40
CA ASP A 28 -10.45 -0.71 -8.82
C ASP A 28 -9.84 0.42 -9.68
N LYS A 29 -9.45 1.55 -9.06
CA LYS A 29 -8.85 2.70 -9.77
C LYS A 29 -7.33 2.65 -9.84
N ILE A 30 -6.69 1.97 -8.89
CA ILE A 30 -5.22 1.88 -8.80
C ILE A 30 -4.58 1.32 -10.08
N PRO A 31 -5.06 0.21 -10.68
CA PRO A 31 -4.44 -0.35 -11.88
C PRO A 31 -4.42 0.62 -13.08
N GLY A 32 -5.53 1.32 -13.32
CA GLY A 32 -5.61 2.29 -14.42
C GLY A 32 -4.71 3.50 -14.23
N LEU A 33 -4.51 3.93 -12.98
CA LEU A 33 -3.60 5.02 -12.65
C LEU A 33 -2.14 4.60 -12.88
N ILE A 34 -1.76 3.39 -12.43
CA ILE A 34 -0.42 2.82 -12.65
C ILE A 34 -0.12 2.69 -14.13
N ARG A 35 -1.04 2.13 -14.91
CA ARG A 35 -0.86 2.00 -16.36
C ARG A 35 -0.64 3.35 -17.02
N SER A 36 -1.36 4.39 -16.60
CA SER A 36 -1.17 5.76 -17.12
C SER A 36 0.21 6.34 -16.75
N PHE A 37 0.67 6.12 -15.52
CA PHE A 37 2.01 6.52 -15.08
C PHE A 37 3.12 5.79 -15.85
N LEU A 38 2.99 4.47 -16.04
CA LEU A 38 3.95 3.67 -16.80
C LEU A 38 4.01 4.14 -18.25
N ASN A 39 2.86 4.38 -18.91
CA ASN A 39 2.85 4.91 -20.27
C ASN A 39 3.52 6.29 -20.37
N SER A 40 3.25 7.18 -19.41
CA SER A 40 3.89 8.50 -19.40
C SER A 40 5.41 8.43 -19.23
N GLU A 41 5.90 7.48 -18.42
CA GLU A 41 7.33 7.34 -18.18
C GLU A 41 8.03 6.58 -19.31
N LEU A 42 7.36 5.60 -19.91
CA LEU A 42 7.80 4.91 -21.12
C LEU A 42 8.03 5.91 -22.27
N GLU A 43 7.09 6.81 -22.52
CA GLU A 43 7.23 7.81 -23.60
C GLU A 43 8.40 8.77 -23.35
N LYS A 44 8.65 9.15 -22.09
CA LYS A 44 9.87 9.89 -21.74
C LYS A 44 11.11 9.05 -21.99
N SER A 45 11.11 7.79 -21.57
CA SER A 45 12.21 6.84 -21.74
C SER A 45 12.60 6.65 -23.21
N LYS A 46 11.62 6.62 -24.12
CA LYS A 46 11.83 6.59 -25.57
C LYS A 46 12.45 7.87 -26.12
N ALA A 47 12.05 9.03 -25.60
CA ALA A 47 12.60 10.33 -26.01
C ALA A 47 13.98 10.62 -25.40
N GLY A 48 14.30 9.98 -24.28
CA GLY A 48 15.59 10.02 -23.60
C GLY A 48 15.57 9.14 -22.36
N TYR A 49 16.69 8.48 -22.04
CA TYR A 49 16.79 7.54 -20.91
C TYR A 49 16.15 8.10 -19.62
N SER A 50 15.13 7.42 -19.11
CA SER A 50 14.45 7.80 -17.87
C SER A 50 14.92 6.93 -16.71
N LYS A 51 15.45 7.57 -15.67
CA LYS A 51 15.90 6.87 -14.46
C LYS A 51 14.74 6.22 -13.70
N THR A 52 13.54 6.80 -13.79
CA THR A 52 12.36 6.30 -13.09
C THR A 52 11.88 4.98 -13.69
N MET A 53 11.81 4.88 -15.02
CA MET A 53 11.37 3.64 -15.68
C MET A 53 12.38 2.52 -15.42
N ASP A 54 13.68 2.82 -15.52
CA ASP A 54 14.75 1.84 -15.23
C ASP A 54 14.70 1.34 -13.77
N ALA A 55 14.38 2.22 -12.81
CA ALA A 55 14.17 1.83 -11.42
C ALA A 55 12.93 0.94 -11.24
N ILE A 56 11.85 1.18 -11.99
CA ILE A 56 10.64 0.34 -11.95
C ILE A 56 10.94 -1.03 -12.55
N GLU A 57 11.55 -1.07 -13.73
CA GLU A 57 11.89 -2.29 -14.46
C GLU A 57 12.83 -3.19 -13.66
N SER A 58 13.86 -2.60 -13.03
CA SER A 58 14.79 -3.35 -12.15
C SER A 58 14.17 -3.78 -10.82
N LEU A 59 13.27 -2.99 -10.22
CA LEU A 59 12.62 -3.33 -8.96
C LEU A 59 11.58 -4.45 -9.12
N PHE A 60 10.81 -4.41 -10.20
CA PHE A 60 9.73 -5.37 -10.46
C PHE A 60 10.14 -6.51 -11.40
N LEU A 61 11.36 -6.48 -11.94
CA LEU A 61 11.91 -7.51 -12.85
C LEU A 61 10.99 -7.68 -14.09
N CYS A 62 10.67 -6.56 -14.72
CA CYS A 62 9.75 -6.45 -15.85
C CYS A 62 10.33 -5.48 -16.89
N CYS A 63 9.77 -5.46 -18.09
CA CYS A 63 10.19 -4.54 -19.14
C CYS A 63 8.99 -3.99 -19.91
N GLY A 64 8.94 -2.67 -20.09
CA GLY A 64 7.84 -2.01 -20.80
C GLY A 64 6.52 -2.06 -20.04
N VAL A 65 5.45 -1.55 -20.65
CA VAL A 65 4.12 -1.52 -20.02
C VAL A 65 3.47 -2.89 -20.15
N ASP A 66 3.27 -3.33 -21.39
CA ASP A 66 2.73 -4.65 -21.74
C ASP A 66 3.87 -5.62 -22.12
N GLY A 67 5.04 -5.12 -22.54
CA GLY A 67 6.25 -5.93 -22.73
C GLY A 67 7.41 -5.17 -23.39
N PRO A 68 8.54 -5.85 -23.67
CA PRO A 68 9.73 -5.23 -24.27
C PRO A 68 9.48 -4.59 -25.64
N SER A 69 8.50 -5.12 -26.38
CA SER A 69 8.09 -4.58 -27.69
C SER A 69 7.63 -3.13 -27.63
N ASP A 70 7.22 -2.63 -26.44
CA ASP A 70 6.74 -1.27 -26.28
C ASP A 70 7.82 -0.22 -26.58
N TYR A 71 9.10 -0.57 -26.43
CA TYR A 71 10.24 0.28 -26.77
C TYR A 71 10.61 0.28 -28.27
N GLY A 72 10.00 -0.59 -29.08
CA GLY A 72 10.37 -0.77 -30.47
C GLY A 72 11.80 -1.28 -30.62
N THR A 73 12.66 -0.54 -31.34
CA THR A 73 14.06 -0.91 -31.61
C THR A 73 15.09 -0.25 -30.69
N ASN A 74 14.66 0.68 -29.83
CA ASN A 74 15.53 1.48 -28.96
C ASN A 74 15.22 1.20 -27.49
N TYR A 75 15.45 -0.05 -27.06
CA TYR A 75 15.27 -0.42 -25.66
C TYR A 75 16.59 -0.33 -24.88
N THR A 76 16.48 -0.10 -23.58
CA THR A 76 17.62 -0.07 -22.65
C THR A 76 18.15 -1.48 -22.41
N GLN A 77 19.47 -1.63 -22.27
CA GLN A 77 20.17 -2.92 -22.14
C GLN A 77 19.62 -3.82 -20.99
N ASN A 78 18.93 -3.25 -20.00
CA ASN A 78 18.36 -3.97 -18.87
C ASN A 78 17.12 -4.82 -19.19
N CYS A 79 16.52 -4.63 -20.37
CA CYS A 79 15.33 -5.35 -20.81
C CYS A 79 15.61 -6.68 -21.52
N GLU A 80 16.87 -7.05 -21.75
CA GLU A 80 17.20 -8.35 -22.39
C GLU A 80 16.86 -9.56 -21.49
N ALA A 81 16.72 -9.36 -20.18
CA ALA A 81 16.47 -10.41 -19.20
C ALA A 81 14.97 -10.59 -18.84
N TYR A 82 14.08 -9.69 -19.30
CA TYR A 82 12.68 -9.68 -18.88
C TYR A 82 11.74 -9.64 -20.09
N ASP A 83 10.86 -10.64 -20.20
CA ASP A 83 9.88 -10.75 -21.29
C ASP A 83 8.46 -10.31 -20.86
N GLN A 84 8.27 -10.02 -19.56
CA GLN A 84 6.97 -9.66 -19.00
C GLN A 84 6.80 -8.14 -18.87
N GLY A 85 5.62 -7.63 -19.26
CA GLY A 85 5.23 -6.24 -19.04
C GLY A 85 5.07 -5.87 -17.57
N CYS A 86 5.43 -4.64 -17.24
CA CYS A 86 5.34 -4.12 -15.87
C CYS A 86 3.89 -3.94 -15.39
N ASP A 87 2.91 -3.70 -16.26
CA ASP A 87 1.50 -3.54 -15.84
C ASP A 87 1.00 -4.82 -15.16
N ALA A 88 1.19 -5.99 -15.79
CA ALA A 88 0.78 -7.27 -15.24
C ALA A 88 1.57 -7.63 -13.97
N LYS A 89 2.89 -7.38 -13.97
CA LYS A 89 3.76 -7.73 -12.84
C LYS A 89 3.49 -6.88 -11.60
N ILE A 90 3.27 -5.58 -11.80
CA ILE A 90 2.94 -4.65 -10.74
C ILE A 90 1.53 -4.95 -10.21
N GLN A 91 0.56 -5.26 -11.08
CA GLN A 91 -0.77 -5.67 -10.64
C GLN A 91 -0.72 -6.93 -9.76
N ASP A 92 0.01 -7.98 -10.17
CA ASP A 92 0.18 -9.19 -9.36
C ASP A 92 0.87 -8.90 -8.01
N THR A 93 1.95 -8.10 -8.05
CA THR A 93 2.69 -7.71 -6.85
C THR A 93 1.82 -6.90 -5.88
N ILE A 94 1.02 -5.95 -6.40
CA ILE A 94 0.11 -5.14 -5.62
C ILE A 94 -0.99 -5.99 -5.01
N VAL A 95 -1.60 -6.91 -5.77
CA VAL A 95 -2.63 -7.81 -5.21
C VAL A 95 -2.05 -8.62 -4.07
N ARG A 96 -0.88 -9.23 -4.27
CA ARG A 96 -0.22 -10.04 -3.23
C ARG A 96 0.16 -9.23 -1.99
N TYR A 97 0.74 -8.04 -2.17
CA TYR A 97 1.13 -7.17 -1.08
C TYR A 97 -0.06 -6.56 -0.34
N SER A 98 -1.12 -6.19 -1.07
CA SER A 98 -2.35 -5.63 -0.50
C SER A 98 -3.05 -6.62 0.46
N ILE A 99 -3.03 -7.92 0.14
CA ILE A 99 -3.54 -8.97 1.03
C ILE A 99 -2.73 -9.03 2.33
N ILE A 100 -1.40 -9.01 2.25
CA ILE A 100 -0.52 -9.04 3.42
C ILE A 100 -0.75 -7.80 4.30
N LEU A 101 -0.80 -6.61 3.69
CA LEU A 101 -1.08 -5.37 4.42
C LEU A 101 -2.45 -5.38 5.08
N PHE A 102 -3.47 -5.91 4.41
CA PHE A 102 -4.82 -6.01 4.95
C PHE A 102 -4.86 -6.90 6.20
N VAL A 103 -4.17 -8.04 6.19
CA VAL A 103 -4.07 -8.93 7.36
C VAL A 103 -3.38 -8.22 8.53
N ILE A 104 -2.29 -7.49 8.27
CA ILE A 104 -1.59 -6.72 9.30
C ILE A 104 -2.49 -5.63 9.87
N ALA A 105 -3.19 -4.87 9.02
CA ALA A 105 -4.09 -3.80 9.44
C ALA A 105 -5.25 -4.33 10.29
N LEU A 106 -5.84 -5.47 9.92
CA LEU A 106 -6.88 -6.12 10.74
C LEU A 106 -6.33 -6.57 12.10
N GLY A 107 -5.12 -7.13 12.14
CA GLY A 107 -4.46 -7.51 13.39
C GLY A 107 -4.22 -6.32 14.31
N ILE A 108 -3.76 -5.20 13.75
CA ILE A 108 -3.59 -3.92 14.48
C ILE A 108 -4.94 -3.47 15.03
N ALA A 109 -5.99 -3.41 14.21
CA ALA A 109 -7.32 -2.99 14.66
C ALA A 109 -7.85 -3.82 15.84
N ILE A 110 -7.64 -5.15 15.83
CA ILE A 110 -8.03 -6.03 16.94
C ILE A 110 -7.22 -5.73 18.21
N PHE A 111 -5.90 -5.52 18.08
CA PHE A 111 -5.05 -5.17 19.21
C PHE A 111 -5.41 -3.80 19.81
N THR A 112 -5.73 -2.84 18.94
CA THR A 112 -6.20 -1.50 19.32
C THR A 112 -7.52 -1.60 20.10
N LEU A 113 -8.46 -2.45 19.65
CA LEU A 113 -9.71 -2.72 20.37
C LEU A 113 -9.48 -3.34 21.76
N ALA A 114 -8.60 -4.34 21.86
CA ALA A 114 -8.24 -4.94 23.16
C ALA A 114 -7.64 -3.90 24.13
N THR A 115 -6.82 -2.97 23.59
CA THR A 115 -6.23 -1.87 24.37
C THR A 115 -7.31 -0.90 24.88
N ILE A 116 -8.31 -0.57 24.06
CA ILE A 116 -9.44 0.29 24.48
C ILE A 116 -10.24 -0.38 25.60
N VAL A 117 -10.56 -1.67 25.46
CA VAL A 117 -11.32 -2.42 26.48
C VAL A 117 -10.57 -2.48 27.80
N SER A 118 -9.28 -2.83 27.78
CA SER A 118 -8.45 -2.88 28.99
C SER A 118 -8.32 -1.50 29.67
N ALA A 119 -8.12 -0.43 28.90
CA ALA A 119 -8.09 0.93 29.44
C ALA A 119 -9.42 1.32 30.12
N ALA A 120 -10.55 0.98 29.50
CA ALA A 120 -11.88 1.23 30.07
C ALA A 120 -12.14 0.44 31.36
N CYS A 121 -11.72 -0.83 31.41
CA CYS A 121 -11.79 -1.67 32.60
C CYS A 121 -10.98 -1.07 33.76
N VAL A 122 -9.75 -0.62 33.49
CA VAL A 122 -8.90 -0.01 34.53
C VAL A 122 -9.50 1.31 35.04
N VAL A 123 -10.01 2.16 34.16
CA VAL A 123 -10.68 3.42 34.58
C VAL A 123 -11.91 3.13 35.44
N SER A 124 -12.69 2.11 35.09
CA SER A 124 -13.88 1.71 35.86
C SER A 124 -13.50 1.11 37.22
N GLY A 125 -12.44 0.30 37.26
CA GLY A 125 -11.89 -0.25 38.49
C GLY A 125 -11.43 0.84 39.45
N ILE A 126 -10.63 1.81 38.99
CA ILE A 126 -10.15 2.92 39.82
C ILE A 126 -11.31 3.73 40.40
N LYS A 127 -12.36 4.00 39.60
CA LYS A 127 -13.57 4.69 40.09
C LYS A 127 -14.26 3.91 41.22
N SER A 128 -14.29 2.58 41.15
CA SER A 128 -14.89 1.75 42.20
C SER A 128 -14.11 1.81 43.52
N TYR A 129 -12.78 1.94 43.47
CA TYR A 129 -11.95 2.06 44.68
C TYR A 129 -11.97 3.47 45.27
N ALA A 130 -12.16 4.51 44.45
CA ALA A 130 -12.22 5.90 44.92
C ALA A 130 -13.62 6.34 45.42
N ALA A 131 -14.65 5.49 45.23
CA ALA A 131 -16.03 5.74 45.68
C ALA A 131 -16.34 5.14 47.06
N VAL A 132 -15.35 4.57 47.74
CA VAL A 132 -15.37 4.08 49.13
C VAL A 132 -14.50 5.00 49.97
#